data_AF-A0A960TDS0-F1
#
_entry.id   AF-A0A960TDS0-F1
#
_cell.length_a   1.000
_cell.length_b   1.000
_cell.length_c   1.000
_cell.angle_alpha   90.00
_cell.angle_beta   90.00
_cell.angle_gamma   90.00
#
_symmetry.space_group_name_H-M   'P 1'
#
loop_
_entity.id
_entity.type
_entity.pdbx_description
1 polymer ?
#
loop_
_entity_poly.entity_id
_entity_poly.type
_entity_poly.pdbx_seq_one_letter_code
_entity_poly.pdbx_strand_id
1 'polypeptide(L)'
;MPSTELPVSVEAVKSRRILLVAALFAPIALVIRPGLHLSGESPEGPKAHSIPSTIEIESRILTPGMAMKGLFGSWSEDRGLSRWVMPPMERDPSRLDFRSPMKSQYVETTVVARDVATRGNVVLVLATLPEGDSYECRICAPLISVAWFQQSDKLWKLKNHTFLQPMGSYATPPAVSIIEIGKSNRAFELTTSDLAQGISTTSVHWLAPIPENGYGIIFDYVSSRANDGQCSPPEFPCEHVSRKVRTLASKKDYYDLEMTVRESTTAHSELKTRKVRFLFPGKRYWRSAGR
;
A
#
# COMPACT_ATOMS: atom_id res chain seq x y z
N MET A 1 36.39 53.50 -1.27
CA MET A 1 37.81 53.20 -0.97
C MET A 1 38.17 51.89 -1.66
N PRO A 2 39.16 51.88 -2.55
CA PRO A 2 39.54 50.73 -3.37
C PRO A 2 40.67 49.91 -2.73
N SER A 3 41.06 48.84 -3.44
CA SER A 3 42.21 47.92 -3.24
C SER A 3 42.08 46.96 -2.04
N THR A 4 42.40 45.66 -2.15
CA THR A 4 43.63 45.12 -2.78
C THR A 4 43.43 43.66 -3.24
N GLU A 5 43.89 43.37 -4.45
CA GLU A 5 44.12 42.01 -5.00
C GLU A 5 45.41 41.38 -4.44
N LEU A 6 45.66 40.11 -4.84
CA LEU A 6 46.95 39.42 -5.06
C LEU A 6 47.19 38.14 -4.17
N PRO A 7 48.06 37.17 -4.58
CA PRO A 7 47.64 35.95 -5.29
C PRO A 7 48.47 34.68 -4.89
N VAL A 8 48.39 33.62 -5.73
CA VAL A 8 49.42 32.58 -6.04
C VAL A 8 49.67 31.40 -5.07
N SER A 9 49.50 30.17 -5.60
CA SER A 9 50.54 29.14 -5.89
C SER A 9 49.80 27.81 -6.12
N VAL A 10 49.89 27.06 -7.22
CA VAL A 10 50.99 26.47 -8.00
C VAL A 10 51.99 25.71 -7.14
N GLU A 11 51.71 24.42 -6.93
CA GLU A 11 52.75 23.40 -6.86
C GLU A 11 52.38 22.18 -7.71
N ALA A 12 53.33 21.85 -8.58
CA ALA A 12 53.39 20.64 -9.38
C ALA A 12 54.16 19.55 -8.62
N VAL A 13 54.50 18.50 -9.37
CA VAL A 13 55.53 17.47 -9.09
C VAL A 13 55.04 16.23 -8.30
N LYS A 14 54.83 15.11 -9.01
CA LYS A 14 55.86 14.06 -9.16
C LYS A 14 55.37 12.86 -9.96
N SER A 15 55.99 12.76 -11.14
CA SER A 15 56.28 11.54 -11.89
C SER A 15 56.80 10.41 -10.98
N ARG A 16 56.22 9.22 -11.11
CA ARG A 16 56.94 7.95 -10.93
C ARG A 16 56.54 6.97 -12.03
N ARG A 17 57.54 6.63 -12.83
CA ARG A 17 57.55 5.49 -13.76
C ARG A 17 57.81 4.19 -12.99
N ILE A 18 57.66 3.08 -13.73
CA ILE A 18 58.25 1.74 -13.52
C ILE A 18 57.37 0.87 -12.58
N LEU A 19 56.88 -0.31 -12.96
CA LEU A 19 57.60 -1.48 -13.51
C LEU A 19 56.62 -2.39 -14.30
N LEU A 20 57.00 -2.76 -15.53
CA LEU A 20 56.45 -3.92 -16.24
C LEU A 20 56.92 -5.19 -15.50
N VAL A 21 55.99 -6.08 -15.15
CA VAL A 21 56.31 -7.48 -14.87
C VAL A 21 55.54 -8.35 -15.84
N ALA A 22 56.33 -9.08 -16.63
CA ALA A 22 55.90 -10.11 -17.56
C ALA A 22 55.73 -11.47 -16.86
N ALA A 23 55.13 -12.40 -17.60
CA ALA A 23 54.96 -13.84 -17.33
C ALA A 23 53.72 -14.21 -16.47
N LEU A 24 52.92 -15.23 -16.78
CA LEU A 24 53.14 -16.45 -17.54
C LEU A 24 51.94 -16.78 -18.44
N PHE A 25 52.23 -17.24 -19.66
CA PHE A 25 51.32 -18.06 -20.45
C PHE A 25 51.32 -19.49 -19.88
N ALA A 26 50.17 -19.96 -19.40
CA ALA A 26 49.91 -21.38 -19.17
C ALA A 26 48.96 -21.89 -20.25
N PRO A 27 49.25 -23.03 -20.91
CA PRO A 27 48.33 -23.62 -21.88
C PRO A 27 47.18 -24.27 -21.12
N ILE A 28 45.98 -23.70 -21.23
CA ILE A 28 44.75 -24.32 -20.72
C ILE A 28 44.43 -25.49 -21.64
N ALA A 29 44.65 -26.70 -21.14
CA ALA A 29 44.15 -27.94 -21.74
C ALA A 29 42.63 -27.88 -21.84
N LEU A 30 42.12 -27.95 -23.07
CA LEU A 30 40.70 -28.00 -23.38
C LEU A 30 40.15 -29.38 -22.99
N VAL A 31 39.68 -29.52 -21.74
CA VAL A 31 38.90 -30.69 -21.32
C VAL A 31 37.48 -30.51 -21.83
N ILE A 32 37.19 -31.10 -22.99
CA ILE A 32 35.83 -31.28 -23.50
C ILE A 32 35.15 -32.29 -22.58
N ARG A 33 34.35 -31.82 -21.62
CA ARG A 33 33.41 -32.68 -20.88
C ARG A 33 32.18 -32.94 -21.76
N PRO A 34 31.84 -34.20 -22.07
CA PRO A 34 30.60 -34.50 -22.78
C PRO A 34 29.40 -34.24 -21.87
N GLY A 35 28.46 -33.45 -22.41
CA GLY A 35 27.04 -33.41 -22.06
C GLY A 35 26.66 -33.68 -20.61
N LEU A 36 26.76 -32.67 -19.75
CA LEU A 36 25.77 -32.55 -18.68
C LEU A 36 24.43 -32.25 -19.36
N HIS A 37 23.55 -33.24 -19.39
CA HIS A 37 22.13 -33.01 -19.49
C HIS A 37 21.76 -32.02 -18.38
N LEU A 38 21.60 -30.75 -18.74
CA LEU A 38 20.81 -29.79 -17.98
C LEU A 38 19.39 -30.32 -17.98
N SER A 39 19.11 -31.22 -17.03
CA SER A 39 17.76 -31.50 -16.59
C SER A 39 17.18 -30.14 -16.23
N GLY A 40 16.27 -29.65 -17.07
CA GLY A 40 15.62 -28.37 -16.89
C GLY A 40 15.14 -28.30 -15.45
N GLU A 41 15.63 -27.31 -14.71
CA GLU A 41 14.97 -26.87 -13.49
C GLU A 41 13.51 -26.66 -13.87
N SER A 42 12.63 -27.42 -13.22
CA SER A 42 11.20 -27.21 -13.32
C SER A 42 10.94 -25.70 -13.17
N PRO A 43 10.14 -25.07 -14.04
CA PRO A 43 9.82 -23.64 -13.95
C PRO A 43 8.93 -23.32 -12.74
N GLU A 44 8.86 -24.22 -11.76
CA GLU A 44 8.28 -23.98 -10.45
C GLU A 44 9.08 -22.87 -9.78
N GLY A 45 8.53 -21.65 -9.86
CA GLY A 45 9.07 -20.49 -9.18
C GLY A 45 9.18 -20.70 -7.65
N PRO A 46 9.56 -19.67 -6.90
CA PRO A 46 9.74 -19.80 -5.45
C PRO A 46 8.48 -20.37 -4.78
N LYS A 47 8.67 -21.28 -3.83
CA LYS A 47 7.57 -21.94 -3.11
C LYS A 47 6.77 -20.89 -2.36
N ALA A 48 5.48 -20.79 -2.69
CA ALA A 48 4.59 -19.81 -2.07
C ALA A 48 4.49 -20.02 -0.56
N HIS A 49 4.49 -18.92 0.18
CA HIS A 49 4.21 -18.89 1.61
C HIS A 49 2.69 -18.89 1.82
N SER A 50 2.20 -19.89 2.55
CA SER A 50 0.81 -19.94 2.99
C SER A 50 0.66 -19.16 4.28
N ILE A 51 -0.10 -18.07 4.25
CA ILE A 51 -0.45 -17.36 5.49
C ILE A 51 -1.27 -18.30 6.36
N PRO A 52 -0.86 -18.56 7.61
CA PRO A 52 -1.56 -19.48 8.48
C PRO A 52 -3.01 -19.04 8.72
N SER A 53 -3.95 -19.98 8.65
CA SER A 53 -5.35 -19.73 9.02
C SER A 53 -5.53 -19.52 10.52
N THR A 54 -4.57 -19.99 11.32
CA THR A 54 -4.51 -19.82 12.77
C THR A 54 -3.10 -19.43 13.19
N ILE A 55 -3.01 -18.47 14.09
CA ILE A 55 -1.76 -18.03 14.72
C ILE A 55 -2.08 -17.84 16.18
N GLU A 56 -1.24 -18.38 17.06
CA GLU A 56 -1.30 -18.14 18.50
C GLU A 56 0.04 -17.58 18.96
N ILE A 57 0.01 -16.42 19.62
CA ILE A 57 1.21 -15.74 20.11
C ILE A 57 1.04 -15.53 21.61
N GLU A 58 1.89 -16.20 22.40
CA GLU A 58 1.92 -16.04 23.85
C GLU A 58 2.66 -14.76 24.21
N SER A 59 1.90 -13.71 24.52
CA SER A 59 2.47 -12.42 24.93
C SER A 59 1.42 -11.56 25.62
N ARG A 60 1.88 -10.75 26.59
CA ARG A 60 1.05 -9.71 27.19
C ARG A 60 0.72 -8.59 26.20
N ILE A 61 1.64 -8.26 25.31
CA ILE A 61 1.50 -7.17 24.34
C ILE A 61 1.86 -7.71 22.95
N LEU A 62 0.92 -7.61 22.00
CA LEU A 62 1.19 -7.96 20.61
C LEU A 62 1.89 -6.79 19.90
N THR A 63 3.17 -6.92 19.62
CA THR A 63 3.92 -5.95 18.80
C THR A 63 3.69 -6.22 17.30
N PRO A 64 3.87 -5.22 16.42
CA PRO A 64 3.90 -5.43 14.98
C PRO A 64 4.83 -6.57 14.57
N GLY A 65 6.08 -6.59 15.07
CA GLY A 65 7.05 -7.61 14.71
C GLY A 65 6.63 -9.03 15.06
N MET A 66 6.00 -9.23 16.23
CA MET A 66 5.48 -10.54 16.62
C MET A 66 4.34 -11.00 15.70
N ALA A 67 3.40 -10.11 15.40
CA ALA A 67 2.30 -10.40 14.50
C ALA A 67 2.79 -10.72 13.08
N MET A 68 3.72 -9.91 12.56
CA MET A 68 4.29 -10.04 11.23
C MET A 68 5.13 -11.32 11.08
N LYS A 69 5.94 -11.67 12.09
CA LYS A 69 6.65 -12.95 12.13
C LYS A 69 5.70 -14.13 12.17
N GLY A 70 4.58 -14.03 12.88
CA GLY A 70 3.53 -15.06 12.87
C GLY A 70 2.86 -15.21 11.50
N LEU A 71 2.53 -14.10 10.84
CA LEU A 71 1.82 -14.09 9.56
C LEU A 71 2.71 -14.55 8.39
N PHE A 72 3.94 -14.07 8.35
CA PHE A 72 4.83 -14.18 7.18
C PHE A 72 6.08 -15.02 7.44
N GLY A 73 6.29 -15.52 8.66
CA GLY A 73 7.47 -16.30 9.06
C GLY A 73 8.75 -15.49 9.24
N SER A 74 8.76 -14.21 8.85
CA SER A 74 9.91 -13.31 8.91
C SER A 74 9.51 -11.93 9.43
N TRP A 75 10.45 -11.20 10.02
CA TRP A 75 10.32 -9.77 10.34
C TRP A 75 11.71 -9.16 10.52
N SER A 76 11.95 -8.03 9.85
CA SER A 76 13.19 -7.24 9.89
C SER A 76 12.93 -6.02 10.77
N GLU A 77 13.39 -6.03 12.03
CA GLU A 77 13.14 -4.91 12.97
C GLU A 77 13.79 -3.60 12.49
N ASP A 78 14.94 -3.70 11.85
CA ASP A 78 15.70 -2.58 11.27
C ASP A 78 14.96 -1.90 10.10
N ARG A 79 14.21 -2.67 9.31
CA ARG A 79 13.50 -2.18 8.12
C ARG A 79 12.00 -2.05 8.30
N GLY A 80 11.44 -2.59 9.38
CA GLY A 80 10.00 -2.57 9.62
C GLY A 80 9.18 -3.32 8.57
N LEU A 81 9.71 -4.43 8.04
CA LEU A 81 9.05 -5.22 6.99
C LEU A 81 9.28 -6.73 7.13
N SER A 82 8.38 -7.51 6.53
CA SER A 82 8.50 -8.96 6.33
C SER A 82 8.71 -9.26 4.86
N ARG A 83 9.64 -10.17 4.57
CA ARG A 83 9.85 -10.72 3.22
C ARG A 83 9.23 -12.10 3.12
N TRP A 84 8.48 -12.35 2.05
CA TRP A 84 7.82 -13.62 1.84
C TRP A 84 7.51 -13.85 0.36
N VAL A 85 7.10 -15.08 0.03
CA VAL A 85 6.72 -15.45 -1.34
C VAL A 85 5.21 -15.44 -1.44
N MET A 86 4.65 -14.46 -2.15
CA MET A 86 3.22 -14.38 -2.41
C MET A 86 2.79 -15.49 -3.36
N PRO A 87 1.70 -16.23 -3.07
CA PRO A 87 1.13 -17.17 -4.02
C PRO A 87 0.61 -16.45 -5.27
N PRO A 88 0.36 -17.18 -6.37
CA PRO A 88 -0.38 -16.63 -7.49
C PRO A 88 -1.74 -16.11 -7.01
N MET A 89 -2.08 -14.90 -7.44
CA MET A 89 -3.33 -14.22 -7.09
C MET A 89 -3.95 -13.62 -8.33
N GLU A 90 -5.26 -13.81 -8.49
CA GLU A 90 -5.98 -13.24 -9.61
C GLU A 90 -5.90 -11.70 -9.59
N ARG A 91 -5.61 -11.14 -10.76
CA ARG A 91 -5.54 -9.70 -10.96
C ARG A 91 -6.88 -9.19 -11.46
N ASP A 92 -7.33 -8.09 -10.89
CA ASP A 92 -8.43 -7.30 -11.45
C ASP A 92 -7.88 -6.50 -12.65
N PRO A 93 -8.30 -6.79 -13.89
CA PRO A 93 -7.77 -6.10 -15.07
C PRO A 93 -8.12 -4.60 -15.09
N SER A 94 -9.12 -4.17 -14.32
CA SER A 94 -9.47 -2.75 -14.18
C SER A 94 -8.50 -1.98 -13.28
N ARG A 95 -7.57 -2.67 -12.60
CA ARG A 95 -6.64 -2.08 -11.64
C ARG A 95 -5.19 -2.30 -12.06
N LEU A 96 -4.38 -1.28 -11.82
CA LEU A 96 -2.94 -1.35 -11.98
C LEU A 96 -2.33 -1.89 -10.69
N ASP A 97 -1.97 -3.17 -10.70
CA ASP A 97 -1.32 -3.84 -9.58
C ASP A 97 -0.32 -4.90 -10.05
N PHE A 98 0.40 -5.46 -9.09
CA PHE A 98 1.51 -6.37 -9.30
C PHE A 98 1.14 -7.86 -9.22
N ARG A 99 -0.13 -8.20 -8.97
CA ARG A 99 -0.54 -9.60 -8.77
C ARG A 99 -0.46 -10.36 -10.09
N SER A 100 -0.03 -11.61 -10.00
CA SER A 100 0.01 -12.54 -11.15
C SER A 100 -0.87 -13.75 -10.86
N PRO A 101 -1.81 -14.11 -11.74
CA PRO A 101 -2.60 -15.32 -11.58
C PRO A 101 -1.79 -16.60 -11.81
N MET A 102 -0.59 -16.49 -12.40
CA MET A 102 0.19 -17.64 -12.86
C MET A 102 1.47 -17.90 -12.05
N LYS A 103 2.00 -16.89 -11.36
CA LYS A 103 3.34 -16.99 -10.75
C LYS A 103 3.34 -16.49 -9.31
N SER A 104 4.03 -17.24 -8.46
CA SER A 104 4.45 -16.76 -7.15
C SER A 104 5.52 -15.68 -7.31
N GLN A 105 5.59 -14.76 -6.37
CA GLN A 105 6.59 -13.67 -6.40
C GLN A 105 7.05 -13.26 -5.02
N TYR A 106 8.31 -12.83 -4.93
CA TYR A 106 8.84 -12.24 -3.71
C TYR A 106 8.23 -10.88 -3.47
N VAL A 107 7.80 -10.65 -2.23
CA VAL A 107 7.16 -9.42 -1.79
C VAL A 107 7.68 -9.01 -0.42
N GLU A 108 7.55 -7.71 -0.15
CA GLU A 108 7.76 -7.10 1.15
C GLU A 108 6.43 -6.57 1.67
N THR A 109 6.11 -6.88 2.93
CA THR A 109 4.92 -6.35 3.60
C THR A 109 5.32 -5.54 4.83
N THR A 110 4.74 -4.36 4.97
CA THR A 110 4.93 -3.47 6.12
C THR A 110 3.60 -3.14 6.80
N VAL A 111 3.68 -2.69 8.05
CA VAL A 111 2.52 -2.23 8.83
C VAL A 111 2.35 -0.73 8.62
N VAL A 112 1.26 -0.33 7.96
CA VAL A 112 0.97 1.09 7.68
C VAL A 112 0.11 1.74 8.77
N ALA A 113 -0.69 0.94 9.49
CA ALA A 113 -1.42 1.40 10.65
C ALA A 113 -1.67 0.28 11.65
N ARG A 114 -1.82 0.66 12.92
CA ARG A 114 -2.15 -0.24 14.03
C ARG A 114 -3.18 0.39 14.94
N ASP A 115 -4.30 -0.29 15.14
CA ASP A 115 -5.26 0.01 16.20
C ASP A 115 -5.14 -0.99 17.34
N VAL A 116 -5.18 -0.48 18.57
CA VAL A 116 -5.11 -1.23 19.84
C VAL A 116 -6.28 -0.97 20.78
N ALA A 117 -7.19 -0.06 20.45
CA ALA A 117 -8.10 0.52 21.45
C ALA A 117 -9.38 -0.30 21.70
N THR A 118 -9.61 -1.41 21.00
CA THR A 118 -10.88 -2.13 21.05
C THR A 118 -10.76 -3.42 21.84
N ARG A 119 -11.04 -3.42 23.15
CA ARG A 119 -11.47 -4.62 23.93
C ARG A 119 -10.61 -5.89 23.71
N GLY A 120 -9.29 -5.78 23.85
CA GLY A 120 -8.40 -6.92 23.63
C GLY A 120 -8.25 -7.31 22.16
N ASN A 121 -8.48 -6.39 21.23
CA ASN A 121 -8.21 -6.58 19.81
C ASN A 121 -7.03 -5.71 19.36
N VAL A 122 -6.29 -6.24 18.40
CA VAL A 122 -5.28 -5.51 17.65
C VAL A 122 -5.59 -5.68 16.17
N VAL A 123 -5.64 -4.57 15.45
CA VAL A 123 -5.89 -4.58 14.01
C VAL A 123 -4.72 -3.90 13.32
N LEU A 124 -4.14 -4.59 12.35
CA LEU A 124 -3.05 -4.09 11.53
C LEU A 124 -3.56 -3.87 10.11
N VAL A 125 -3.33 -2.67 9.57
CA VAL A 125 -3.43 -2.42 8.14
C VAL A 125 -2.04 -2.62 7.57
N LEU A 126 -1.95 -3.47 6.54
CA LEU A 126 -0.71 -3.91 5.95
C LEU A 126 -0.65 -3.47 4.48
N ALA A 127 0.52 -3.07 4.01
CA ALA A 127 0.77 -2.80 2.61
C ALA A 127 1.85 -3.75 2.09
N THR A 128 1.56 -4.41 0.96
CA THR A 128 2.45 -5.38 0.31
C THR A 128 2.88 -4.87 -1.06
N LEU A 129 4.16 -5.00 -1.35
CA LEU A 129 4.79 -4.63 -2.61
C LEU A 129 5.76 -5.72 -3.08
N PRO A 130 6.05 -5.84 -4.39
CA PRO A 130 7.13 -6.69 -4.89
C PRO A 130 8.48 -6.35 -4.23
N GLU A 131 9.33 -7.36 -4.04
CA GLU A 131 10.69 -7.16 -3.55
C GLU A 131 11.60 -6.62 -4.66
N GLY A 132 12.40 -5.59 -4.34
CA GLY A 132 13.52 -5.10 -5.16
C GLY A 132 13.17 -4.04 -6.21
N ASP A 133 14.24 -3.39 -6.72
CA ASP A 133 14.15 -2.28 -7.68
C ASP A 133 13.86 -2.73 -9.13
N SER A 134 13.90 -4.03 -9.41
CA SER A 134 13.67 -4.61 -10.75
C SER A 134 12.19 -4.64 -11.16
N TYR A 135 11.31 -4.01 -10.37
CA TYR A 135 9.89 -4.02 -10.62
C TYR A 135 9.50 -2.94 -11.65
N GLU A 136 9.14 -3.39 -12.86
CA GLU A 136 8.86 -2.54 -14.01
C GLU A 136 7.63 -1.63 -13.83
N CYS A 137 6.71 -1.99 -12.93
CA CYS A 137 5.50 -1.20 -12.72
C CYS A 137 5.72 -0.16 -11.62
N ARG A 138 6.45 0.90 -11.99
CA ARG A 138 6.60 2.13 -11.18
C ARG A 138 5.26 2.75 -10.75
N ILE A 139 4.16 2.36 -11.40
CA ILE A 139 2.81 2.91 -11.22
C ILE A 139 1.87 2.01 -10.41
N CYS A 140 2.33 0.81 -9.99
CA CYS A 140 1.43 -0.13 -9.35
C CYS A 140 1.11 0.28 -7.91
N ALA A 141 -0.16 0.09 -7.53
CA ALA A 141 -0.60 0.33 -6.16
C ALA A 141 -0.20 -0.84 -5.24
N PRO A 142 0.25 -0.57 -4.01
CA PRO A 142 0.42 -1.58 -2.98
C PRO A 142 -0.85 -2.40 -2.73
N LEU A 143 -0.70 -3.69 -2.47
CA LEU A 143 -1.81 -4.55 -2.07
C LEU A 143 -2.09 -4.34 -0.59
N ILE A 144 -3.28 -3.82 -0.27
CA ILE A 144 -3.71 -3.60 1.11
C ILE A 144 -4.33 -4.87 1.66
N SER A 145 -3.94 -5.22 2.89
CA SER A 145 -4.55 -6.29 3.67
C SER A 145 -4.78 -5.86 5.11
N VAL A 146 -5.63 -6.59 5.81
CA VAL A 146 -5.93 -6.36 7.22
C VAL A 146 -5.73 -7.64 8.00
N ALA A 147 -4.97 -7.57 9.09
CA ALA A 147 -4.84 -8.63 10.07
C ALA A 147 -5.53 -8.22 11.37
N TRP A 148 -6.48 -9.02 11.82
CA TRP A 148 -7.21 -8.81 13.07
C TRP A 148 -6.88 -9.92 14.07
N PHE A 149 -6.32 -9.51 15.20
CA PHE A 149 -6.00 -10.36 16.33
C PHE A 149 -6.94 -10.07 17.49
N GLN A 150 -7.32 -11.12 18.21
CA GLN A 150 -8.07 -11.02 19.46
C GLN A 150 -7.30 -11.75 20.56
N GLN A 151 -7.21 -11.09 21.71
CA GLN A 151 -6.66 -11.66 22.93
C GLN A 151 -7.68 -12.62 23.56
N SER A 152 -7.23 -13.84 23.83
CA SER A 152 -7.91 -14.83 24.66
C SER A 152 -6.92 -15.23 25.74
N ASP A 153 -7.22 -14.92 27.00
CA ASP A 153 -6.33 -15.13 28.14
C ASP A 153 -4.96 -14.45 27.93
N LYS A 154 -3.87 -15.24 27.85
CA LYS A 154 -2.50 -14.78 27.61
C LYS A 154 -2.05 -14.95 26.16
N LEU A 155 -2.96 -15.38 25.27
CA LEU A 155 -2.67 -15.68 23.88
C LEU A 155 -3.36 -14.68 22.96
N TRP A 156 -2.61 -14.17 21.99
CA TRP A 156 -3.18 -13.47 20.84
C TRP A 156 -3.48 -14.46 19.75
N LYS A 157 -4.74 -14.49 19.29
CA LYS A 157 -5.19 -15.36 18.22
C LYS A 157 -5.50 -14.55 16.97
N LEU A 158 -4.98 -14.96 15.82
CA LEU A 158 -5.44 -14.41 14.54
C LEU A 158 -6.90 -14.80 14.33
N LYS A 159 -7.77 -13.80 14.21
CA LYS A 159 -9.19 -13.98 13.89
C LYS A 159 -9.43 -13.97 12.40
N ASN A 160 -8.78 -13.05 11.70
CA ASN A 160 -8.88 -12.95 10.26
C ASN A 160 -7.64 -12.26 9.68
N HIS A 161 -7.20 -12.73 8.51
CA HIS A 161 -6.29 -12.01 7.64
C HIS A 161 -6.88 -12.00 6.22
N THR A 162 -7.18 -10.81 5.71
CA THR A 162 -7.81 -10.65 4.39
C THR A 162 -7.03 -9.69 3.52
N PHE A 163 -6.73 -10.11 2.30
CA PHE A 163 -6.34 -9.20 1.22
C PHE A 163 -7.57 -8.47 0.71
N LEU A 164 -7.51 -7.15 0.70
CA LEU A 164 -8.61 -6.31 0.26
C LEU A 164 -8.47 -6.04 -1.24
N GLN A 165 -7.75 -4.97 -1.57
CA GLN A 165 -7.51 -4.55 -2.93
C GLN A 165 -6.25 -3.69 -3.01
N PRO A 166 -5.69 -3.49 -4.20
CA PRO A 166 -4.65 -2.50 -4.41
C PRO A 166 -5.15 -1.09 -4.09
N MET A 167 -4.40 -0.34 -3.29
CA MET A 167 -4.64 1.07 -2.97
C MET A 167 -3.30 1.79 -2.73
N GLY A 168 -3.30 3.11 -2.90
CA GLY A 168 -2.07 3.91 -2.93
C GLY A 168 -1.73 4.32 -4.36
N SER A 169 -0.55 4.91 -4.55
CA SER A 169 -0.06 5.31 -5.88
C SER A 169 1.47 5.23 -5.93
N TYR A 170 2.03 4.89 -7.09
CA TYR A 170 3.48 4.75 -7.34
C TYR A 170 4.24 4.02 -6.22
N ALA A 171 3.85 2.78 -5.93
CA ALA A 171 4.43 1.98 -4.85
C ALA A 171 4.39 2.63 -3.45
N THR A 172 3.63 3.70 -3.27
CA THR A 172 3.45 4.39 -2.00
C THR A 172 2.11 3.97 -1.39
N PRO A 173 2.11 3.42 -0.16
CA PRO A 173 0.87 3.10 0.54
C PRO A 173 0.00 4.34 0.78
N PRO A 174 -1.33 4.17 0.92
CA PRO A 174 -2.20 5.27 1.27
C PRO A 174 -1.84 5.81 2.67
N ALA A 175 -2.03 7.11 2.87
CA ALA A 175 -2.00 7.68 4.20
C ALA A 175 -3.16 7.11 5.01
N VAL A 176 -2.91 6.69 6.26
CA VAL A 176 -3.93 6.04 7.10
C VAL A 176 -4.22 6.88 8.33
N SER A 177 -5.49 7.16 8.57
CA SER A 177 -5.97 7.74 9.82
C SER A 177 -6.99 6.81 10.48
N ILE A 178 -7.09 6.83 11.82
CA ILE A 178 -8.13 6.07 12.51
C ILE A 178 -9.28 7.02 12.82
N ILE A 179 -10.46 6.69 12.33
CA ILE A 179 -11.68 7.49 12.47
C ILE A 179 -12.71 6.74 13.32
N GLU A 180 -13.63 7.48 13.94
CA GLU A 180 -14.80 6.92 14.61
C GLU A 180 -15.98 6.83 13.65
N ILE A 181 -16.64 5.68 13.65
CA ILE A 181 -17.83 5.39 12.84
C ILE A 181 -18.94 4.84 13.75
N GLY A 182 -20.07 5.53 13.84
CA GLY A 182 -21.16 5.17 14.76
C GLY A 182 -20.80 5.40 16.24
N LYS A 183 -21.45 4.67 17.16
CA LYS A 183 -21.37 4.94 18.60
C LYS A 183 -20.05 4.52 19.26
N SER A 184 -19.38 3.49 18.75
CA SER A 184 -18.18 2.92 19.38
C SER A 184 -17.31 2.09 18.43
N ASN A 185 -17.51 2.21 17.11
CA ASN A 185 -16.69 1.49 16.16
C ASN A 185 -15.60 2.40 15.61
N ARG A 186 -14.42 1.83 15.40
CA ARG A 186 -13.31 2.50 14.74
C ARG A 186 -13.14 1.93 13.35
N ALA A 187 -12.78 2.80 12.42
CA ALA A 187 -12.40 2.45 11.06
C ALA A 187 -11.05 3.07 10.72
N PHE A 188 -10.45 2.55 9.67
CA PHE A 188 -9.28 3.16 9.05
C PHE A 188 -9.73 3.94 7.83
N GLU A 189 -9.40 5.21 7.76
CA GLU A 189 -9.50 6.00 6.55
C GLU A 189 -8.17 5.95 5.81
N LEU A 190 -8.21 5.49 4.56
CA LEU A 190 -7.08 5.34 3.67
C LEU A 190 -7.22 6.39 2.58
N THR A 191 -6.30 7.34 2.56
CA THR A 191 -6.31 8.46 1.64
C THR A 191 -5.10 8.37 0.72
N THR A 192 -5.35 8.40 -0.58
CA THR A 192 -4.29 8.50 -1.59
C THR A 192 -4.45 9.83 -2.32
N SER A 193 -3.34 10.52 -2.58
CA SER A 193 -3.31 11.66 -3.49
C SER A 193 -2.26 11.40 -4.56
N ASP A 194 -2.67 11.52 -5.80
CA ASP A 194 -1.84 11.39 -6.98
C ASP A 194 -1.86 12.72 -7.74
N LEU A 195 -0.74 13.06 -8.38
CA LEU A 195 -0.64 14.09 -9.39
C LEU A 195 0.03 13.49 -10.63
N ALA A 196 -0.76 13.20 -11.66
CA ALA A 196 -0.29 12.65 -12.91
C ALA A 196 -0.77 13.51 -14.08
N GLN A 197 0.15 13.92 -14.96
CA GLN A 197 -0.17 14.67 -16.19
C GLN A 197 -1.02 15.94 -15.95
N GLY A 198 -0.83 16.61 -14.82
CA GLY A 198 -1.60 17.79 -14.46
C GLY A 198 -3.01 17.49 -13.96
N ILE A 199 -3.39 16.23 -13.74
CA ILE A 199 -4.61 15.84 -13.04
C ILE A 199 -4.23 15.38 -11.64
N SER A 200 -4.78 16.04 -10.62
CA SER A 200 -4.69 15.58 -9.24
C SER A 200 -5.87 14.66 -8.95
N THR A 201 -5.59 13.43 -8.54
CA THR A 201 -6.61 12.47 -8.10
C THR A 201 -6.45 12.20 -6.62
N THR A 202 -7.52 12.35 -5.84
CA THR A 202 -7.58 11.95 -4.44
C THR A 202 -8.58 10.82 -4.27
N SER A 203 -8.16 9.71 -3.67
CA SER A 203 -9.06 8.62 -3.27
C SER A 203 -9.16 8.51 -1.77
N VAL A 204 -10.33 8.14 -1.27
CA VAL A 204 -10.62 7.90 0.14
C VAL A 204 -11.36 6.58 0.27
N HIS A 205 -10.84 5.67 1.09
CA HIS A 205 -11.48 4.40 1.42
C HIS A 205 -11.62 4.26 2.93
N TRP A 206 -12.75 3.74 3.41
CA TRP A 206 -12.91 3.42 4.82
C TRP A 206 -12.98 1.93 5.04
N LEU A 207 -12.08 1.42 5.88
CA LEU A 207 -12.02 0.03 6.31
C LEU A 207 -12.62 -0.12 7.70
N ALA A 208 -13.65 -0.96 7.81
CA ALA A 208 -14.37 -1.17 9.06
C ALA A 208 -14.63 -2.66 9.30
N PRO A 209 -14.90 -3.05 10.56
CA PRO A 209 -15.33 -4.40 10.86
C PRO A 209 -16.71 -4.67 10.25
N ILE A 210 -16.82 -5.75 9.47
CA ILE A 210 -18.05 -6.32 8.93
C ILE A 210 -18.41 -7.55 9.78
N PRO A 211 -19.62 -7.63 10.34
CA PRO A 211 -20.07 -8.80 11.09
C PRO A 211 -19.83 -10.08 10.28
N GLU A 212 -19.28 -11.12 10.93
CA GLU A 212 -19.00 -12.44 10.36
C GLU A 212 -17.92 -12.49 9.25
N ASN A 213 -17.58 -11.37 8.61
CA ASN A 213 -16.63 -11.30 7.48
C ASN A 213 -15.29 -10.62 7.82
N GLY A 214 -15.07 -10.21 9.06
CA GLY A 214 -13.83 -9.57 9.51
C GLY A 214 -13.78 -8.09 9.15
N TYR A 215 -12.78 -7.63 8.38
CA TYR A 215 -12.65 -6.23 7.96
C TYR A 215 -12.89 -6.10 6.46
N GLY A 216 -13.52 -5.01 6.03
CA GLY A 216 -13.72 -4.71 4.63
C GLY A 216 -13.95 -3.23 4.34
N ILE A 217 -14.02 -2.89 3.06
CA ILE A 217 -14.24 -1.52 2.58
C ILE A 217 -15.74 -1.22 2.67
N ILE A 218 -16.11 -0.25 3.51
CA ILE A 218 -17.50 0.17 3.68
C ILE A 218 -17.84 1.46 2.94
N PHE A 219 -16.81 2.16 2.46
CA PHE A 219 -16.94 3.41 1.71
C PHE A 219 -15.75 3.54 0.75
N ASP A 220 -16.03 3.95 -0.48
CA ASP A 220 -15.02 4.35 -1.46
C ASP A 220 -15.38 5.70 -2.10
N TYR A 221 -14.35 6.46 -2.42
CA TYR A 221 -14.48 7.71 -3.11
C TYR A 221 -13.22 8.00 -3.92
N VAL A 222 -13.41 8.55 -5.11
CA VAL A 222 -12.34 9.08 -5.96
C VAL A 222 -12.78 10.46 -6.46
N SER A 223 -11.90 11.44 -6.31
CA SER A 223 -12.01 12.80 -6.82
C SER A 223 -10.88 13.03 -7.80
N SER A 224 -11.15 13.66 -8.93
CA SER A 224 -10.11 14.12 -9.86
C SER A 224 -10.30 15.61 -10.12
N ARG A 225 -9.20 16.35 -10.14
CA ARG A 225 -9.13 17.77 -10.47
C ARG A 225 -8.07 17.96 -11.54
N ALA A 226 -8.46 18.46 -12.70
CA ALA A 226 -7.49 18.99 -13.66
C ALA A 226 -6.89 20.27 -13.09
N ASN A 227 -5.56 20.42 -13.13
CA ASN A 227 -4.87 21.62 -12.68
C ASN A 227 -5.27 22.80 -13.57
N ASP A 228 -5.58 23.91 -12.92
CA ASP A 228 -6.12 25.16 -13.45
C ASP A 228 -5.22 25.88 -14.50
N GLY A 229 -4.11 25.26 -14.95
CA GLY A 229 -3.11 25.88 -15.83
C GLY A 229 -3.47 25.96 -17.32
N GLN A 230 -4.54 25.28 -17.76
CA GLN A 230 -5.09 25.38 -19.13
C GLN A 230 -6.59 25.70 -19.13
N CYS A 231 -7.12 26.12 -17.99
CA CYS A 231 -8.50 26.53 -17.80
C CYS A 231 -8.69 27.98 -18.27
N SER A 232 -8.47 28.25 -19.55
CA SER A 232 -8.75 29.57 -20.14
C SER A 232 -10.01 29.47 -20.99
N PRO A 233 -11.09 30.21 -20.66
CA PRO A 233 -12.16 30.44 -21.61
C PRO A 233 -11.55 30.97 -22.93
N PRO A 234 -11.95 30.47 -24.12
CA PRO A 234 -13.18 29.70 -24.38
C PRO A 234 -12.99 28.17 -24.55
N GLU A 235 -11.79 27.63 -24.35
CA GLU A 235 -11.44 26.36 -25.01
C GLU A 235 -11.79 25.09 -24.22
N PHE A 236 -11.84 25.11 -22.88
CA PHE A 236 -12.22 23.91 -22.10
C PHE A 236 -12.97 24.25 -20.79
N PRO A 237 -14.18 23.69 -20.55
CA PRO A 237 -14.86 23.82 -19.27
C PRO A 237 -14.08 23.05 -18.20
N CYS A 238 -13.77 23.72 -17.10
CA CYS A 238 -13.03 23.09 -16.01
C CYS A 238 -14.01 22.43 -15.05
N GLU A 239 -14.09 21.12 -15.17
CA GLU A 239 -14.91 20.29 -14.31
C GLU A 239 -14.16 20.00 -13.01
N HIS A 240 -14.67 20.55 -11.91
CA HIS A 240 -14.18 20.27 -10.57
C HIS A 240 -15.28 19.60 -9.75
N VAL A 241 -15.09 18.32 -9.44
CA VAL A 241 -15.96 17.56 -8.55
C VAL A 241 -15.23 17.29 -7.25
N SER A 242 -15.59 18.02 -6.19
CA SER A 242 -15.09 17.76 -4.83
C SER A 242 -16.22 17.26 -3.95
N ARG A 243 -15.98 16.20 -3.18
CA ARG A 243 -16.94 15.68 -2.21
C ARG A 243 -16.30 15.70 -0.84
N LYS A 244 -17.01 16.25 0.14
CA LYS A 244 -16.65 16.18 1.55
C LYS A 244 -17.54 15.14 2.19
N VAL A 245 -16.93 14.12 2.76
CA VAL A 245 -17.63 13.06 3.50
C VAL A 245 -17.40 13.29 4.98
N ARG A 246 -18.46 13.16 5.77
CA ARG A 246 -18.39 13.24 7.23
C ARG A 246 -19.15 12.07 7.83
N THR A 247 -18.55 11.45 8.84
CA THR A 247 -19.25 10.50 9.70
C THR A 247 -20.18 11.28 10.63
N LEU A 248 -21.45 10.88 10.70
CA LEU A 248 -22.36 11.42 11.69
C LEU A 248 -22.29 10.54 12.94
N ALA A 249 -22.04 11.16 14.08
CA ALA A 249 -22.15 10.49 15.37
C ALA A 249 -23.59 9.98 15.53
N SER A 250 -23.77 8.66 15.46
CA SER A 250 -25.07 8.01 15.62
C SER A 250 -25.11 7.27 16.95
N LYS A 251 -26.24 7.35 17.67
CA LYS A 251 -26.46 6.57 18.89
C LYS A 251 -26.77 5.09 18.61
N LYS A 252 -26.84 4.70 17.35
CA LYS A 252 -27.22 3.37 16.89
C LYS A 252 -26.00 2.67 16.28
N ASP A 253 -26.09 1.35 16.14
CA ASP A 253 -24.96 0.50 15.72
C ASP A 253 -24.69 0.51 14.20
N TYR A 254 -25.34 1.42 13.46
CA TYR A 254 -25.16 1.58 12.01
C TYR A 254 -24.40 2.88 11.67
N TYR A 255 -23.85 2.94 10.45
CA TYR A 255 -23.01 4.06 10.01
C TYR A 255 -23.85 5.14 9.29
N ASP A 256 -24.21 6.21 9.99
CA ASP A 256 -24.76 7.40 9.32
C ASP A 256 -23.64 8.18 8.63
N LEU A 257 -23.64 8.25 7.30
CA LEU A 257 -22.70 9.06 6.53
C LEU A 257 -23.41 10.29 5.97
N GLU A 258 -22.74 11.43 5.99
CA GLU A 258 -23.18 12.62 5.27
C GLU A 258 -22.15 12.95 4.20
N MET A 259 -22.60 13.03 2.95
CA MET A 259 -21.73 13.34 1.82
C MET A 259 -22.16 14.66 1.18
N THR A 260 -21.38 15.70 1.39
CA THR A 260 -21.56 16.96 0.65
C THR A 260 -20.87 16.83 -0.69
N VAL A 261 -21.60 16.96 -1.80
CA VAL A 261 -21.04 16.96 -3.15
C VAL A 261 -21.00 18.39 -3.66
N ARG A 262 -19.85 18.80 -4.19
CA ARG A 262 -19.66 20.08 -4.88
C ARG A 262 -19.26 19.76 -6.31
N GLU A 263 -20.12 20.11 -7.24
CA GLU A 263 -19.92 19.91 -8.67
C GLU A 263 -19.86 21.28 -9.32
N SER A 264 -18.71 21.61 -9.90
CA SER A 264 -18.44 22.86 -10.56
C SER A 264 -18.10 22.61 -12.01
N THR A 265 -18.88 23.18 -12.92
CA THR A 265 -18.61 23.23 -14.36
C THR A 265 -18.03 24.58 -14.78
N THR A 266 -18.09 25.57 -13.88
CA THR A 266 -17.45 26.90 -13.93
C THR A 266 -17.22 27.38 -12.49
N ALA A 267 -16.39 28.42 -12.30
CA ALA A 267 -16.02 28.99 -11.00
C ALA A 267 -17.19 29.40 -10.07
N HIS A 268 -18.45 29.29 -10.49
CA HIS A 268 -19.66 29.62 -9.73
C HIS A 268 -20.62 28.42 -9.70
N SER A 269 -20.31 27.44 -8.85
CA SER A 269 -20.98 26.15 -8.85
C SER A 269 -22.03 25.97 -7.75
N GLU A 270 -23.14 25.32 -8.09
CA GLU A 270 -24.19 24.90 -7.15
C GLU A 270 -23.69 23.90 -6.09
N LEU A 271 -24.03 24.15 -4.82
CA LEU A 271 -23.78 23.21 -3.72
C LEU A 271 -24.92 22.19 -3.63
N LYS A 272 -24.68 20.95 -4.08
CA LYS A 272 -25.66 19.86 -3.92
C LYS A 272 -25.29 18.98 -2.72
N THR A 273 -25.95 19.23 -1.59
CA THR A 273 -25.79 18.37 -0.41
C THR A 273 -26.64 17.11 -0.56
N ARG A 274 -26.03 15.92 -0.45
CA ARG A 274 -26.76 14.63 -0.45
C ARG A 274 -26.45 13.84 0.82
N LYS A 275 -27.46 13.61 1.67
CA LYS A 275 -27.27 12.72 2.84
C LYS A 275 -27.40 11.27 2.39
N VAL A 276 -26.38 10.44 2.62
CA VAL A 276 -26.39 9.02 2.24
C VAL A 276 -26.24 8.18 3.50
N ARG A 277 -27.35 7.60 3.97
CA ARG A 277 -27.34 6.74 5.15
C ARG A 277 -26.92 5.32 4.74
N PHE A 278 -25.88 4.78 5.38
CA PHE A 278 -25.49 3.39 5.22
C PHE A 278 -25.97 2.57 6.44
N LEU A 279 -26.97 1.74 6.22
CA LEU A 279 -27.47 0.84 7.25
C LEU A 279 -26.69 -0.48 7.19
N PHE A 280 -26.01 -0.84 8.27
CA PHE A 280 -25.40 -2.17 8.44
C PHE A 280 -26.15 -2.95 9.54
N PRO A 281 -27.27 -3.63 9.24
CA PRO A 281 -27.88 -4.56 10.17
C PRO A 281 -27.56 -5.99 9.75
N GLY A 282 -26.29 -6.40 9.73
CA GLY A 282 -25.87 -7.80 9.51
C GLY A 282 -26.27 -8.48 8.19
N LYS A 283 -27.22 -7.99 7.39
CA LYS A 283 -27.63 -8.58 6.10
C LYS A 283 -28.22 -7.50 5.16
N ARG A 284 -27.69 -7.50 3.94
CA ARG A 284 -28.10 -6.80 2.69
C ARG A 284 -27.78 -5.30 2.53
N TYR A 285 -26.92 -5.07 1.55
CA TYR A 285 -26.66 -3.82 0.84
C TYR A 285 -27.93 -3.34 0.12
N TRP A 286 -28.42 -2.16 0.46
CA TRP A 286 -29.26 -1.35 -0.43
C TRP A 286 -28.86 0.11 -0.32
N ARG A 287 -28.49 0.71 -1.46
CA ARG A 287 -28.56 2.17 -1.67
C ARG A 287 -30.05 2.53 -1.66
N SER A 288 -30.57 3.11 -0.58
CA SER A 288 -31.78 3.93 -0.75
C SER A 288 -31.34 5.32 -1.19
N ALA A 289 -31.47 5.58 -2.50
CA ALA A 289 -31.60 6.94 -2.97
C ALA A 289 -32.97 7.43 -2.50
N GLY A 290 -33.02 8.05 -1.32
CA GLY A 290 -34.20 8.77 -0.85
C GLY A 290 -34.35 10.05 -1.65
N ARG A 291 -35.45 10.17 -2.39
CA ARG A 291 -35.95 11.43 -2.96
C ARG A 291 -36.34 12.39 -1.84
#